data_AF-A0A1D2WBF9-F1
#
_entry.id   AF-A0A1D2WBF9-F1
#
_cell.length_a   1.000
_cell.length_b   1.000
_cell.length_c   1.000
_cell.angle_alpha   90.00
_cell.angle_beta   90.00
_cell.angle_gamma   90.00
#
_symmetry.space_group_name_H-M   'P 1'
#
loop_
_entity.id
_entity.type
_entity.pdbx_description
1 polymer ?
#
loop_
_entity_poly.entity_id
_entity_poly.type
_entity_poly.pdbx_seq_one_letter_code
_entity_poly.pdbx_strand_id
1 'polypeptide(L)'
;MKIVLRPHHIIGLAGYIVEVRTSFRNLIVVNHEDEPIKLEVPVLNDEWIEEHEALGLEVIPVNDDDDFLVMYQMAKHKLDEERKAIESN
;
A
#
# COMPACT_ATOMS: atom_id res chain seq x y z
N MET A 1 14.61 8.15 1.16
CA MET A 1 14.92 6.89 0.44
C MET A 1 13.71 6.58 -0.41
N LYS A 2 13.85 5.90 -1.55
CA LYS A 2 12.69 5.61 -2.42
C LYS A 2 12.58 4.12 -2.69
N ILE A 3 11.35 3.61 -2.71
CA ILE A 3 11.02 2.25 -3.14
C ILE A 3 10.20 2.37 -4.42
N VAL A 4 10.38 1.44 -5.34
CA VAL A 4 9.56 1.36 -6.56
C VAL A 4 8.57 0.22 -6.38
N LEU A 5 7.28 0.56 -6.36
CA LEU A 5 6.20 -0.42 -6.39
C LEU A 5 5.87 -0.74 -7.85
N ARG A 6 6.01 -2.02 -8.21
CA ARG A 6 5.75 -2.49 -9.59
C ARG A 6 4.26 -2.36 -9.94
N PRO A 7 3.92 -2.40 -11.24
CA PRO A 7 2.52 -2.53 -11.68
C PRO A 7 1.87 -3.74 -11.02
N HIS A 8 0.59 -3.62 -10.68
CA HIS A 8 -0.20 -4.69 -10.07
C HIS A 8 0.51 -5.38 -8.90
N HIS A 9 1.02 -4.58 -7.97
CA HIS A 9 1.78 -5.08 -6.82
C HIS A 9 1.29 -4.52 -5.49
N ILE A 10 1.50 -5.30 -4.42
CA ILE A 10 1.10 -4.98 -3.06
C ILE A 10 2.29 -5.18 -2.11
N ILE A 11 2.44 -4.29 -1.13
CA ILE A 11 3.49 -4.34 -0.11
C ILE A 11 2.99 -3.84 1.24
N GLY A 12 3.56 -4.35 2.35
CA GLY A 12 3.41 -3.78 3.69
C GLY A 12 4.62 -2.92 4.07
N LEU A 13 4.39 -1.76 4.72
CA LEU A 13 5.44 -0.79 5.05
C LEU A 13 5.87 -0.76 6.54
N ALA A 14 5.46 -1.73 7.37
CA ALA A 14 5.79 -1.75 8.81
C ALA A 14 7.25 -1.40 9.14
N GLY A 15 8.22 -2.00 8.45
CA GLY A 15 9.65 -1.75 8.68
C GLY A 15 10.16 -0.39 8.20
N TYR A 16 9.32 0.41 7.55
CA TYR A 16 9.63 1.73 7.01
C TYR A 16 8.86 2.86 7.70
N ILE A 17 8.06 2.57 8.72
CA ILE A 17 7.29 3.55 9.49
C ILE A 17 8.09 4.03 10.69
N VAL A 18 8.07 5.34 10.93
CA VAL A 18 8.62 5.94 12.17
C VAL A 18 7.48 6.07 13.19
N GLU A 19 7.37 5.06 14.08
CA GLU A 19 6.24 4.87 15.00
C GLU A 19 5.90 6.07 15.89
N VAL A 20 6.87 6.96 16.17
CA VAL A 20 6.67 8.11 17.07
C VAL A 20 5.72 9.17 16.47
N ARG A 21 5.40 9.10 15.19
CA ARG A 21 4.73 10.20 14.46
C ARG A 21 3.51 9.80 13.64
N THR A 22 3.09 8.54 13.68
CA THR A 22 1.97 8.03 12.88
C THR A 22 0.86 7.49 13.77
N SER A 23 -0.39 7.56 13.31
CA SER A 23 -1.54 7.01 14.04
C SER A 23 -1.76 5.51 13.82
N PHE A 24 -0.97 4.89 12.92
CA PHE A 24 -1.10 3.49 12.48
C PHE A 24 0.21 2.72 12.71
N ARG A 25 0.09 1.39 12.81
CA ARG A 25 1.21 0.45 13.01
C ARG A 25 1.81 -0.03 11.71
N ASN A 26 1.01 -0.09 10.65
CA ASN A 26 1.41 -0.57 9.35
C ASN A 26 0.60 0.14 8.25
N LEU A 27 1.14 0.14 7.04
CA LEU A 27 0.44 0.54 5.83
C LEU A 27 0.54 -0.57 4.82
N ILE A 28 -0.60 -0.98 4.27
CA ILE A 28 -0.66 -1.83 3.09
C ILE A 28 -0.80 -0.89 1.90
N VAL A 29 0.13 -0.98 0.96
CA VAL A 29 0.14 -0.13 -0.23
C VAL A 29 -0.05 -1.01 -1.45
N VAL A 30 -1.02 -0.65 -2.28
CA VAL A 30 -1.40 -1.37 -3.48
C VAL A 30 -1.25 -0.46 -4.69
N ASN A 31 -0.60 -0.96 -5.74
CA ASN A 31 -0.55 -0.32 -7.04
C ASN A 31 -1.46 -1.08 -8.00
N HIS A 32 -2.58 -0.46 -8.36
CA HIS A 32 -3.55 -0.95 -9.33
C HIS A 32 -3.22 -0.53 -10.76
N GLU A 33 -2.25 0.37 -10.93
CA GLU A 33 -1.88 0.92 -12.23
C GLU A 33 -0.96 -0.04 -13.02
N ASP A 34 -0.96 0.14 -14.34
CA ASP A 34 -0.07 -0.57 -15.26
C ASP A 34 1.37 -0.02 -15.25
N GLU A 35 1.60 1.11 -14.58
CA GLU A 35 2.91 1.76 -14.45
C GLU A 35 3.50 1.62 -13.05
N PRO A 36 4.84 1.56 -12.91
CA PRO A 36 5.49 1.52 -11.62
C PRO A 36 5.43 2.87 -10.91
N ILE A 37 5.02 2.88 -9.64
CA ILE A 37 4.92 4.10 -8.82
C ILE A 37 6.05 4.14 -7.79
N LYS A 38 6.62 5.33 -7.57
CA LYS A 38 7.68 5.55 -6.58
C LYS A 38 7.06 5.96 -5.25
N LEU A 39 7.44 5.25 -4.19
CA LEU A 39 7.07 5.54 -2.80
C LEU A 39 8.22 6.27 -2.11
N GLU A 40 7.91 7.35 -1.40
CA GLU A 40 8.86 8.00 -0.50
C GLU A 40 8.89 7.27 0.84
N VAL A 41 10.08 6.93 1.33
CA VAL A 41 10.27 6.29 2.65
C VAL A 41 11.44 6.92 3.42
N PRO A 42 11.42 6.94 4.76
CA PRO A 42 10.40 6.34 5.64
C PRO A 42 9.09 7.14 5.70
N VAL A 43 8.04 6.50 6.21
CA VAL A 43 6.75 7.15 6.50
C VAL A 43 6.90 7.93 7.79
N LEU A 44 6.61 9.23 7.74
CA LEU A 44 6.92 10.17 8.82
C LEU A 44 5.70 10.74 9.54
N ASN A 45 4.54 10.72 8.92
CA ASN A 45 3.29 11.29 9.42
C ASN A 45 2.11 10.71 8.62
N ASP A 46 0.89 11.07 9.03
CA ASP A 46 -0.33 10.59 8.40
C ASP A 46 -0.60 11.26 7.02
N GLU A 47 -0.07 12.46 6.78
CA GLU A 47 -0.13 13.16 5.48
C GLU A 47 0.45 12.32 4.34
N TRP A 48 1.38 11.42 4.66
CA TRP A 48 1.95 10.48 3.71
C TRP A 48 0.89 9.67 2.95
N ILE A 49 -0.23 9.31 3.60
CA ILE A 49 -1.33 8.56 3.00
C ILE A 49 -1.93 9.37 1.85
N GLU A 50 -2.37 10.61 2.14
CA GLU A 50 -3.03 11.49 1.17
C GLU A 50 -2.09 11.80 -0.02
N GLU A 51 -0.81 12.02 0.25
CA GLU A 51 0.20 12.26 -0.78
C GLU A 51 0.35 11.10 -1.75
N HIS A 52 0.31 9.86 -1.25
CA HIS A 52 0.52 8.66 -2.07
C HIS A 52 -0.77 8.17 -2.74
N GLU A 53 -1.93 8.39 -2.11
CA GLU A 53 -3.23 8.20 -2.77
C GLU A 53 -3.38 9.13 -3.98
N ALA A 54 -2.89 10.37 -3.89
CA ALA A 54 -2.86 11.30 -5.03
C ALA A 54 -1.97 10.82 -6.20
N LEU A 55 -1.08 9.86 -5.98
CA LEU A 55 -0.26 9.23 -7.03
C LEU A 55 -0.96 8.03 -7.70
N GLY A 56 -2.17 7.66 -7.27
CA GLY A 56 -2.91 6.50 -7.78
C GLY A 56 -2.73 5.21 -6.97
N LEU A 57 -2.14 5.30 -5.78
CA LEU A 57 -1.98 4.15 -4.89
C LEU A 57 -3.19 3.99 -3.98
N GLU A 58 -3.60 2.76 -3.70
CA GLU A 58 -4.47 2.48 -2.56
C GLU A 58 -3.59 2.29 -1.32
N VAL A 59 -3.83 3.10 -0.28
CA VAL A 59 -3.07 3.03 0.97
C VAL A 59 -4.03 2.70 2.11
N ILE A 60 -3.85 1.52 2.70
CA ILE A 60 -4.72 0.99 3.75
C ILE A 60 -3.97 1.05 5.09
N PRO A 61 -4.34 1.97 6.01
CA PRO A 61 -3.79 2.00 7.35
C PRO A 61 -4.25 0.81 8.17
N VAL A 62 -3.32 0.23 8.93
CA VAL A 62 -3.58 -0.88 9.85
C VAL A 62 -3.25 -0.42 11.26
N ASN A 63 -4.27 -0.42 12.12
CA ASN A 63 -4.19 0.02 13.50
C ASN A 63 -3.93 -1.17 14.45
N ASP A 64 -3.83 -0.88 15.74
CA ASP A 64 -3.54 -1.89 16.78
C ASP A 64 -4.57 -3.02 16.84
N ASP A 65 -5.84 -2.69 16.61
CA ASP A 65 -6.97 -3.62 16.71
C ASP A 65 -7.26 -4.37 15.40
N ASP A 66 -6.53 -4.05 14.33
CA ASP A 66 -6.75 -4.60 12.99
C ASP A 66 -5.92 -5.87 12.74
N ASP A 67 -6.49 -6.84 12.03
CA ASP A 67 -5.76 -8.03 11.57
C ASP A 67 -5.06 -7.74 10.23
N PHE A 68 -3.77 -7.44 10.31
CA PHE A 68 -2.92 -7.21 9.15
C PHE A 68 -3.02 -8.31 8.09
N LEU A 69 -3.03 -9.58 8.51
CA LEU A 69 -2.99 -10.70 7.57
C LEU A 69 -4.30 -10.78 6.78
N VAL A 70 -5.43 -10.61 7.46
CA VAL A 70 -6.76 -10.61 6.82
C VAL A 70 -6.86 -9.45 5.84
N MET A 71 -6.51 -8.23 6.26
CA MET A 71 -6.58 -7.04 5.39
C MET A 71 -5.68 -7.18 4.17
N TYR A 72 -4.45 -7.67 4.36
CA TYR A 72 -3.52 -7.90 3.26
C TYR A 72 -4.04 -8.95 2.27
N GLN A 73 -4.59 -10.06 2.76
CA GLN A 73 -5.17 -11.09 1.89
C GLN A 73 -6.38 -10.58 1.11
N MET A 74 -7.23 -9.77 1.73
CA MET A 74 -8.38 -9.15 1.05
C MET A 74 -7.93 -8.20 -0.06
N ALA A 75 -6.98 -7.30 0.23
CA ALA A 75 -6.43 -6.36 -0.76
C ALA A 75 -5.74 -7.11 -1.92
N LYS A 76 -4.93 -8.12 -1.59
CA LYS A 76 -4.28 -8.97 -2.59
C LYS A 76 -5.28 -9.71 -3.48
N HIS A 77 -6.33 -10.28 -2.90
CA HIS A 77 -7.34 -11.00 -3.67
C HIS A 77 -8.05 -10.07 -4.66
N LYS A 78 -8.40 -8.84 -4.26
CA LYS A 78 -9.00 -7.86 -5.17
C LYS A 78 -8.07 -7.57 -6.35
N LEU A 79 -6.81 -7.25 -6.06
CA LEU A 79 -5.79 -6.98 -7.08
C LEU A 79 -5.57 -8.17 -8.03
N ASP A 80 -5.51 -9.39 -7.51
CA ASP A 80 -5.33 -10.60 -8.31
C ASP A 80 -6.54 -10.84 -9.26
N GLU A 81 -7.76 -10.54 -8.82
CA GLU A 81 -8.96 -10.66 -9.66
C GLU A 81 -9.00 -9.60 -10.77
N GLU A 82 -8.63 -8.35 -10.46
CA GLU A 82 -8.50 -7.26 -11.44
C GLU A 82 -7.49 -7.62 -12.53
N ARG A 83 -6.32 -8.12 -12.13
CA ARG A 83 -5.28 -8.55 -13.06
C ARG A 83 -5.74 -9.73 -13.94
N LYS A 84 -6.45 -10.71 -13.39
CA LYS A 84 -7.01 -11.82 -14.20
C LYS A 84 -8.05 -11.33 -15.21
N ALA A 85 -8.86 -10.32 -14.86
CA ALA A 85 -9.84 -9.73 -15.76
C ALA A 85 -9.16 -9.00 -16.94
N ILE A 86 -8.02 -8.34 -16.69
CA ILE A 86 -7.19 -7.73 -17.74
C ILE A 86 -6.59 -8.81 -18.66
N GLU A 87 -6.03 -9.88 -18.09
CA GLU A 87 -5.40 -10.97 -18.85
C GLU A 87 -6.40 -11.81 -19.68
N SER A 88 -7.71 -11.76 -19.36
CA SER A 88 -8.76 -12.53 -20.03
C SER A 88 -9.47 -11.79 -21.18
N ASN A 89 -9.15 -10.51 -21.41
CA ASN A 89 -9.65 -9.69 -22.52
C ASN A 89 -8.61 -9.56 -23.64
#